data_AF-A0A3N5LFF3-F1
#
_entry.id   AF-A0A3N5LFF3-F1
#
_cell.length_a   1.000
_cell.length_b   1.000
_cell.length_c   1.000
_cell.angle_alpha   90.00
_cell.angle_beta   90.00
_cell.angle_gamma   90.00
#
_symmetry.space_group_name_H-M   'P 1'
#
loop_
_entity.id
_entity.type
_entity.pdbx_description
1 polymer ?
#
loop_
_entity_poly.entity_id
_entity_poly.type
_entity_poly.pdbx_seq_one_letter_code
_entity_poly.pdbx_strand_id
1 'polypeptide(L)' 'MSPIRVMLADDHGLVRAGIRALLESLDGIQVVAEAEDGHEAL' A
#
# COMPACT_ATOMS: atom_id res chain seq x y z
N MET A 1 10.97 -13.65 10.63
CA MET A 1 11.10 -13.36 9.18
C MET A 1 10.96 -11.85 8.99
N SER A 2 11.59 -11.27 7.97
CA SER A 2 11.35 -9.86 7.61
C SER A 2 9.96 -9.74 6.96
N PRO A 3 9.18 -8.69 7.27
CA PRO A 3 7.90 -8.47 6.60
C PRO A 3 8.09 -8.18 5.10
N ILE A 4 7.09 -8.54 4.30
CA ILE A 4 6.95 -8.16 2.90
C ILE A 4 6.60 -6.67 2.87
N ARG A 5 7.42 -5.88 2.20
CA ARG A 5 7.22 -4.43 2.05
C ARG A 5 6.46 -4.16 0.77
N VAL A 6 5.36 -3.42 0.88
CA VAL A 6 4.43 -3.14 -0.22
C VAL A 6 4.28 -1.63 -0.40
N MET A 7 4.23 -1.19 -1.65
CA MET A 7 3.78 0.15 -2.02
C MET A 7 2.42 0.02 -2.71
N LEU A 8 1.49 0.92 -2.40
CA LEU A 8 0.19 0.99 -3.06
C LEU A 8 0.18 2.11 -4.09
N ALA A 9 -0.17 1.80 -5.34
CA ALA A 9 -0.35 2.79 -6.39
C ALA A 9 -1.78 2.66 -6.93
N ASP A 10 -2.60 3.70 -6.73
CA ASP A 10 -4.00 3.74 -7.16
C ASP A 10 -4.46 5.20 -7.24
N ASP A 11 -5.15 5.60 -8.30
CA ASP A 11 -5.62 6.98 -8.53
C ASP A 11 -6.91 7.32 -7.74
N HIS A 12 -7.47 6.35 -7.00
CA HIS A 12 -8.65 6.51 -6.17
C HIS A 12 -8.34 6.34 -4.67
N GLY A 13 -8.36 7.46 -3.94
CA GLY A 13 -8.05 7.47 -2.50
C GLY A 13 -8.90 6.53 -1.64
N LEU A 14 -10.19 6.34 -1.96
CA LEU A 14 -11.07 5.42 -1.22
C LEU A 14 -10.63 3.96 -1.38
N VAL A 15 -10.25 3.56 -2.60
CA VAL A 15 -9.81 2.20 -2.91
C VAL A 15 -8.48 1.93 -2.22
N ARG A 16 -7.53 2.87 -2.34
CA ARG A 16 -6.23 2.80 -1.68
C ARG A 16 -6.33 2.66 -0.16
N ALA A 17 -7.17 3.45 0.49
CA ALA A 17 -7.42 3.37 1.93
C ALA A 17 -8.01 2.01 2.34
N GLY A 18 -8.95 1.47 1.55
CA GLY A 18 -9.51 0.14 1.77
C GLY A 18 -8.47 -0.98 1.66
N ILE A 19 -7.63 -0.94 0.62
CA ILE A 19 -6.56 -1.93 0.41
C ILE A 19 -5.52 -1.83 1.53
N ARG A 20 -5.13 -0.63 1.93
CA ARG A 20 -4.20 -0.39 3.05
C ARG A 20 -4.70 -1.05 4.33
N ALA A 21 -5.96 -0.80 4.71
CA ALA A 21 -6.55 -1.37 5.92
C ALA A 21 -6.57 -2.91 5.88
N LEU A 22 -6.86 -3.51 4.71
CA LEU A 22 -6.81 -4.96 4.53
C LEU A 22 -5.38 -5.50 4.69
N LEU A 23 -4.38 -4.88 4.06
CA LEU A 23 -2.99 -5.33 4.11
C LEU A 23 -2.36 -5.17 5.50
N GLU A 24 -2.68 -4.09 6.22
CA GLU A 24 -2.19 -3.87 7.59
C GLU A 24 -2.79 -4.86 8.61
N SER A 25 -3.90 -5.52 8.27
CA SER A 25 -4.47 -6.60 9.10
C SER A 25 -3.76 -7.94 8.95
N LEU A 26 -2.88 -8.08 7.95
CA LEU A 26 -2.18 -9.33 7.64
C LEU A 26 -0.80 -9.37 8.30
N ASP A 27 -0.54 -10.41 9.07
CA ASP A 27 0.78 -10.63 9.67
C ASP A 27 1.86 -10.77 8.59
N GLY A 28 2.97 -10.07 8.81
CA GLY A 28 4.13 -10.13 7.91
C GLY A 28 4.03 -9.26 6.66
N ILE A 29 3.03 -8.37 6.56
CA ILE A 29 2.95 -7.34 5.51
C ILE A 29 3.16 -5.95 6.13
N GLN A 30 3.87 -5.09 5.41
CA GLN A 30 4.07 -3.70 5.78
C GLN A 30 3.87 -2.80 4.55
N VAL A 31 2.89 -1.90 4.60
CA VAL A 31 2.74 -0.83 3.61
C VAL A 31 3.76 0.26 3.93
N VAL A 32 4.68 0.53 3.00
CA VAL A 32 5.80 1.47 3.20
C VAL A 32 5.66 2.77 2.41
N ALA A 33 4.76 2.79 1.42
CA ALA A 33 4.50 3.96 0.59
C ALA A 33 3.12 3.86 -0.10
N GLU A 34 2.60 5.02 -0.48
CA GLU A 34 1.40 5.19 -1.30
C GLU A 34 1.71 6.18 -2.43
N ALA A 35 1.10 5.97 -3.59
CA ALA A 35 1.22 6.79 -4.77
C ALA A 35 -0.16 6.98 -5.40
N GLU A 36 -0.48 8.20 -5.81
CA GLU A 36 -1.72 8.50 -6.54
C GLU A 36 -1.54 8.47 -8.06
N ASP A 37 -0.30 8.44 -8.54
CA ASP A 37 0.02 8.26 -9.95
C ASP A 37 1.38 7.55 -10.16
N GLY A 38 1.77 7.39 -11.44
CA GLY A 38 3.02 6.73 -11.79
C GLY A 38 4.29 7.54 -11.50
N HIS A 39 4.21 8.86 -11.33
CA HIS A 39 5.36 9.69 -10.96
C HIS A 39 5.66 9.58 -9.48
N GLU A 40 4.63 9.49 -8.63
CA GLU A 40 4.78 9.24 -7.20
C GLU A 40 5.24 7.81 -6.88
N ALA A 41 5.11 6.88 -7.84
CA ALA A 41 5.46 5.47 -7.69
C ALA A 41 6.95 5.13 -7.98
N LEU A 42 7.81 6.13 -8.25
CA LEU A 42 9.23 5.96 -8.61
C LEU A 42 10.16 6.10 -7.39
#